data_AF-A0A926CXS3-F1
#
_entry.id   AF-A0A926CXS3-F1
#
_cell.length_a   1.000
_cell.length_b   1.000
_cell.length_c   1.000
_cell.angle_alpha   90.00
_cell.angle_beta   90.00
_cell.angle_gamma   90.00
#
_symmetry.space_group_name_H-M   'P 1'
#
loop_
_entity.id
_entity.type
_entity.pdbx_description
1 polymer ?
#
loop_
_entity_poly.entity_id
_entity_poly.type
_entity_poly.pdbx_seq_one_letter_code
_entity_poly.pdbx_strand_id
1 'polypeptide(L)' 'MNKVIKNADAAIQDIFDGATLMLGGFGLCGIPENTIAALV' A
#
# COMPACT_ATOMS: atom_id res chain seq x y z
N MET A 1 -16.95 -12.39 -5.05
CA MET A 1 -15.64 -12.47 -4.37
C MET A 1 -15.40 -11.14 -3.68
N ASN A 2 -15.29 -11.10 -2.34
CA ASN A 2 -15.07 -9.85 -1.59
C ASN A 2 -13.57 -9.70 -1.30
N LYS A 3 -12.96 -8.59 -1.71
CA LYS A 3 -11.53 -8.29 -1.52
C LYS A 3 -11.31 -7.16 -0.52
N VAL A 4 -12.34 -6.77 0.23
CA VAL A 4 -12.21 -5.81 1.33
C VAL A 4 -11.47 -6.48 2.48
N ILE A 5 -10.40 -5.84 2.89
CA ILE A 5 -9.48 -6.26 3.95
C ILE A 5 -9.52 -5.25 5.09
N LYS A 6 -9.17 -5.70 6.29
CA LYS A 6 -9.43 -4.96 7.54
C LYS A 6 -8.66 -3.63 7.63
N ASN A 7 -7.40 -3.62 7.21
CA ASN A 7 -6.49 -2.46 7.31
C ASN A 7 -5.31 -2.60 6.32
N ALA A 8 -4.47 -1.55 6.26
CA ALA A 8 -3.31 -1.50 5.37
C ALA A 8 -2.22 -2.51 5.76
N ASP A 9 -1.96 -2.74 7.05
CA ASP A 9 -0.97 -3.72 7.50
C ASP A 9 -1.29 -5.14 7.01
N ALA A 10 -2.57 -5.54 7.07
CA ALA A 10 -3.01 -6.83 6.54
C ALA A 10 -2.91 -6.91 5.00
N ALA A 11 -2.92 -5.76 4.31
CA ALA A 11 -2.86 -5.70 2.86
C ALA A 11 -1.45 -5.93 2.30
N ILE A 12 -0.42 -5.63 3.09
CA ILE A 12 0.97 -5.59 2.63
C ILE A 12 1.80 -6.80 3.08
N GLN A 13 1.21 -7.79 3.76
CA GLN A 13 1.96 -8.89 4.39
C GLN A 13 2.79 -9.73 3.41
N ASP A 14 2.42 -9.75 2.13
CA ASP A 14 3.12 -10.50 1.08
C ASP A 14 4.20 -9.67 0.37
N ILE A 15 4.44 -8.42 0.79
CA ILE A 15 5.50 -7.55 0.26
C ILE A 15 6.80 -7.84 1.02
N PHE A 16 7.88 -8.10 0.29
CA PHE A 16 9.19 -8.45 0.83
C PHE A 16 10.26 -7.46 0.35
N ASP A 17 11.40 -7.47 1.04
CA ASP A 17 12.54 -6.61 0.72
C ASP A 17 13.00 -6.79 -0.74
N GLY A 18 13.22 -5.68 -1.43
CA GLY A 18 13.60 -5.68 -2.84
C GLY A 18 12.43 -5.85 -3.83
N ALA A 19 11.18 -5.96 -3.35
CA ALA A 19 10.01 -5.90 -4.22
C ALA A 19 9.95 -4.57 -5.00
N THR A 20 9.55 -4.65 -6.27
CA THR A 20 9.27 -3.46 -7.09
C THR A 20 7.79 -3.15 -7.01
N LEU A 21 7.44 -1.96 -6.53
CA LEU A 21 6.06 -1.51 -6.35
C LEU A 21 5.75 -0.35 -7.31
N MET A 22 4.52 -0.33 -7.83
CA MET A 22 3.99 0.80 -8.58
C MET A 22 3.03 1.59 -7.68
N LEU A 23 3.30 2.88 -7.51
CA LEU A 23 2.50 3.78 -6.68
C LEU A 23 1.90 4.89 -7.55
N GLY A 24 0.63 5.20 -7.31
CA GLY A 24 -0.07 6.33 -7.92
C GLY A 24 0.06 7.62 -7.12
N GLY A 25 -0.20 8.76 -7.78
CA GLY A 25 -0.26 10.08 -7.16
C GLY A 25 0.55 11.15 -7.92
N PHE A 26 0.25 12.43 -7.64
CA PHE A 26 1.00 13.58 -8.17
C PHE A 26 1.27 14.58 -7.04
N GLY A 27 2.53 14.72 -6.62
CA GLY A 27 2.89 15.46 -5.42
C GLY A 27 2.24 14.82 -4.19
N LEU A 28 1.27 15.51 -3.57
CA LEU A 28 0.45 15.02 -2.46
C LEU A 28 -0.97 14.63 -2.89
N CYS A 29 -1.35 14.86 -4.15
CA CYS A 29 -2.70 14.55 -4.62
C CYS A 29 -2.80 13.09 -5.06
N GLY A 30 -3.71 12.33 -4.44
CA GLY A 30 -4.04 10.96 -4.85
C GLY A 30 -2.99 9.90 -4.48
N ILE A 31 -2.13 10.17 -3.50
CA ILE A 31 -1.17 9.19 -2.99
C ILE A 31 -1.86 8.18 -2.05
N PRO A 32 -1.44 6.91 -2.03
CA PRO A 32 -2.00 5.90 -1.11
C PRO A 32 -1.38 6.03 0.29
N GLU A 33 -1.74 7.10 1.02
CA GLU A 33 -1.13 7.51 2.30
C GLU A 33 -1.08 6.38 3.33
N ASN A 34 -2.17 5.64 3.51
CA ASN A 34 -2.24 4.53 4.47
C ASN A 34 -1.32 3.35 4.10
N THR A 35 -1.16 3.05 2.81
CA THR A 35 -0.26 1.97 2.36
C THR A 35 1.19 2.39 2.53
N ILE A 36 1.52 3.66 2.23
CA ILE A 36 2.87 4.20 2.45
C ILE A 36 3.20 4.15 3.94
N ALA A 37 2.29 4.58 4.81
CA ALA A 37 2.49 4.56 6.25
C ALA A 37 2.70 3.14 6.83
N ALA A 38 2.09 2.11 6.23
CA ALA A 38 2.28 0.73 6.65
C ALA A 38 3.61 0.11 6.16
N LEU A 39 4.21 0.68 5.11
CA LEU A 39 5.47 0.21 4.51
C LEU A 39 6.73 0.82 5.18
N VAL A 40 6.58 1.86 6.02
CA VAL A 40 7.68 2.63 6.63
C VAL A 40 7.80 2.44 8.13
#